data_AF-H9FE18-F1
#
_entry.id   AF-H9FE18-F1
#
_cell.length_a   1.000
_cell.length_b   1.000
_cell.length_c   1.000
_cell.angle_alpha   90.00
_cell.angle_beta   90.00
_cell.angle_gamma   90.00
#
_symmetry.space_group_name_H-M   'P 1'
#
loop_
_entity.id
_entity.type
_entity.pdbx_description
1 polymer ?
#
loop_
_entity_poly.entity_id
_entity_poly.type
_entity_poly.pdbx_seq_one_letter_code
_entity_poly.pdbx_strand_id
1 'polypeptide(L)'
;QCPRSCADLWDRVQCLQGPCRPGCRCPPGQLVQDGHCVPISSCRCGLPSANASWELAPAQVVQLDCQNCTCVNGSLVCPHQGCPVLGPWSAWSSCSAPCGGGTMERHRSCEGGPGMAPCQAQDTEQRQECNLQACPECPPGQVLSACATSCPRLCWHLQPGAICVQEPCQPGCGCPGGQLLHNGTCMPPTACPCTQRSLPWGLTLTLEEQAQELPPGTVLTRNCTRCVCHGG
;
A
#
# COMPACT_ATOMS: atom_id res chain seq x y z
N GLN A 1 29.71 32.36 -38.04
CA GLN A 1 28.46 31.73 -38.47
C GLN A 1 27.99 30.81 -37.35
N CYS A 2 26.72 30.87 -37.00
CA CYS A 2 26.08 30.01 -36.01
C CYS A 2 25.59 28.69 -36.65
N PRO A 3 25.56 27.56 -35.91
CA PRO A 3 26.15 27.36 -34.58
C PRO A 3 27.69 27.24 -34.64
N ARG A 4 28.39 27.56 -33.53
CA ARG A 4 29.86 27.45 -33.40
C ARG A 4 30.29 26.48 -32.30
N SER A 5 29.44 26.29 -31.30
CA SER A 5 29.63 25.42 -30.13
C SER A 5 28.38 24.59 -29.90
N CYS A 6 28.51 23.46 -29.20
CA CYS A 6 27.35 22.62 -28.87
C CYS A 6 26.32 23.37 -28.00
N ALA A 7 26.75 24.32 -27.18
CA ALA A 7 25.85 25.15 -26.37
C ALA A 7 24.95 26.08 -27.20
N ASP A 8 25.33 26.41 -28.44
CA ASP A 8 24.48 27.18 -29.35
C ASP A 8 23.27 26.37 -29.85
N LEU A 9 23.23 25.05 -29.62
CA LEU A 9 22.13 24.16 -29.99
C LEU A 9 21.11 23.96 -28.84
N TRP A 10 21.40 24.49 -27.66
CA TRP A 10 20.53 24.35 -26.51
C TRP A 10 19.24 25.13 -26.69
N ASP A 11 18.15 24.57 -26.17
CA ASP A 11 16.86 25.23 -26.21
C ASP A 11 16.93 26.57 -25.47
N ARG A 12 16.30 27.61 -26.03
CA ARG A 12 16.33 29.02 -25.58
C ARG A 12 17.66 29.78 -25.75
N VAL A 13 18.71 29.19 -26.31
CA VAL A 13 19.93 29.94 -26.67
C VAL A 13 19.76 30.58 -28.05
N GLN A 14 19.78 31.91 -28.12
CA GLN A 14 19.76 32.63 -29.38
C GLN A 14 21.19 32.88 -29.88
N CYS A 15 21.65 32.08 -30.84
CA CYS A 15 22.92 32.35 -31.52
C CYS A 15 22.73 33.46 -32.55
N LEU A 16 22.97 34.71 -32.14
CA LEU A 16 22.86 35.88 -33.02
C LEU A 16 24.07 35.98 -33.95
N GLN A 17 23.80 36.16 -35.25
CA GLN A 17 24.82 36.25 -36.29
C GLN A 17 25.35 37.68 -36.39
N GLY A 18 26.55 37.93 -35.87
CA GLY A 18 27.26 39.20 -36.03
C GLY A 18 28.12 39.29 -37.31
N PRO A 19 28.79 40.43 -37.54
CA PRO A 19 29.74 40.59 -38.64
C PRO A 19 30.85 39.54 -38.57
N CYS A 20 31.20 38.98 -39.72
CA CYS A 20 32.21 37.93 -39.81
C CYS A 20 33.58 38.48 -39.40
N ARG A 21 34.26 37.80 -38.46
CA ARG A 21 35.63 38.10 -38.06
C ARG A 21 36.53 36.90 -38.38
N PRO A 22 37.78 37.13 -38.82
CA PRO A 22 38.74 36.04 -39.00
C PRO A 22 38.98 35.28 -37.68
N GLY A 23 39.06 33.96 -37.74
CA GLY A 23 39.30 33.12 -36.57
C GLY A 23 39.27 31.62 -36.88
N CYS A 24 39.63 30.82 -35.89
CA CYS A 24 39.60 29.35 -35.99
C CYS A 24 38.16 28.83 -35.86
N ARG A 25 37.80 27.83 -36.67
CA ARG A 25 36.51 27.14 -36.60
C ARG A 25 36.72 25.65 -36.83
N CYS A 26 35.86 24.84 -36.23
CA CYS A 26 35.83 23.41 -36.47
C CYS A 26 35.48 23.07 -37.93
N PRO A 27 35.91 21.89 -38.43
CA PRO A 27 35.50 21.38 -39.73
C PRO A 27 33.97 21.29 -39.88
N PRO A 28 33.45 21.24 -41.12
CA PRO A 28 32.02 21.03 -41.37
C PRO A 28 31.47 19.79 -40.63
N GLY A 29 30.34 19.95 -39.93
CA GLY A 29 29.69 18.88 -39.16
C GLY A 29 30.23 18.70 -37.72
N GLN A 30 31.15 19.55 -37.27
CA GLN A 30 31.68 19.55 -35.90
C GLN A 30 31.47 20.90 -35.20
N LEU A 31 31.33 20.85 -33.88
CA LEU A 31 31.15 22.01 -33.01
C LEU A 31 32.13 21.98 -31.85
N VAL A 32 32.43 23.15 -31.30
CA VAL A 32 33.30 23.25 -30.13
C VAL A 32 32.56 22.79 -28.87
N GLN A 33 33.16 21.87 -28.13
CA GLN A 33 32.74 21.43 -26.80
C GLN A 33 34.00 21.19 -25.95
N ASP A 34 34.09 21.80 -24.77
CA ASP A 34 35.28 21.74 -23.89
C ASP A 34 36.62 22.08 -24.58
N GLY A 35 36.61 23.04 -25.51
CA GLY A 35 37.79 23.47 -26.26
C GLY A 35 38.21 22.54 -27.41
N HIS A 36 37.49 21.45 -27.65
CA HIS A 36 37.77 20.49 -28.73
C HIS A 36 36.64 20.47 -29.76
N CYS A 37 36.94 20.06 -30.99
CA CYS A 37 35.92 19.85 -32.01
C CYS A 37 35.33 18.45 -31.87
N VAL A 38 34.02 18.37 -31.62
CA VAL A 38 33.28 17.12 -31.53
C VAL A 38 32.23 17.04 -32.64
N PRO A 39 31.89 15.83 -33.14
CA PRO A 39 30.74 15.65 -34.02
C PRO A 39 29.45 16.14 -33.35
N ILE A 40 28.50 16.65 -34.13
CA ILE A 40 27.21 17.14 -33.61
C ILE A 40 26.48 16.03 -32.81
N SER A 41 26.59 14.77 -33.22
CA SER A 41 26.01 13.63 -32.49
C SER A 41 26.59 13.39 -31.10
N SER A 42 27.77 13.95 -30.82
CA SER A 42 28.44 13.89 -29.51
C SER A 42 28.24 15.17 -28.68
N CYS A 43 27.44 16.12 -29.16
CA CYS A 43 27.09 17.31 -28.39
C CYS A 43 26.19 16.95 -27.19
N ARG A 44 26.50 17.53 -26.03
CA ARG A 44 25.65 17.46 -24.84
C ARG A 44 24.50 18.45 -24.91
N CYS A 45 23.40 18.10 -24.26
CA CYS A 45 22.20 18.93 -24.23
C CYS A 45 22.07 19.65 -22.90
N GLY A 46 21.84 20.96 -22.91
CA GLY A 46 21.56 21.74 -21.71
C GLY A 46 20.08 21.69 -21.33
N LEU A 47 19.79 21.59 -20.03
CA LEU A 47 18.43 21.70 -19.49
C LEU A 47 18.13 23.16 -19.11
N PRO A 48 16.93 23.69 -19.44
CA PRO A 48 16.53 25.01 -18.99
C PRO A 48 16.20 24.96 -17.50
N SER A 49 17.16 25.27 -16.63
CA SER A 49 16.91 25.41 -15.19
C SER A 49 17.41 26.77 -14.70
N ALA A 50 16.66 27.40 -13.79
CA ALA A 50 16.93 28.75 -13.32
C ALA A 50 18.18 28.86 -12.43
N ASN A 51 18.62 27.75 -11.82
CA ASN A 51 19.65 27.75 -10.77
C ASN A 51 20.84 26.81 -11.03
N ALA A 52 20.85 26.04 -12.13
CA ALA A 52 21.98 25.18 -12.51
C ALA A 52 21.97 24.84 -14.02
N SER A 53 23.14 24.77 -14.66
CA SER A 53 23.28 24.22 -16.02
C SER A 53 23.50 22.71 -15.93
N TRP A 54 22.42 21.95 -15.85
CA TRP A 54 22.51 20.50 -15.98
C TRP A 54 22.71 20.15 -17.45
N GLU A 55 23.76 19.37 -17.73
CA GLU A 55 24.09 18.89 -19.06
C GLU A 55 23.82 17.38 -19.15
N LEU A 56 23.17 16.96 -20.23
CA LEU A 56 22.88 15.57 -20.54
C LEU A 56 23.88 15.04 -21.55
N ALA A 57 24.41 13.85 -21.29
CA ALA A 57 25.24 13.14 -22.25
C ALA A 57 24.44 12.80 -23.53
N PRO A 58 25.12 12.61 -24.68
CA PRO A 58 24.47 12.14 -25.90
C PRO A 58 23.67 10.86 -25.65
N ALA A 59 22.46 10.78 -26.19
CA ALA A 59 21.49 9.69 -26.01
C ALA A 59 20.98 9.47 -24.57
N GLN A 60 21.35 10.31 -23.60
CA GLN A 60 20.78 10.26 -22.27
C GLN A 60 19.30 10.68 -22.30
N VAL A 61 18.47 9.98 -21.54
CA VAL A 61 17.04 10.25 -21.38
C VAL A 61 16.82 10.93 -20.03
N VAL A 62 16.05 12.01 -20.02
CA VAL A 62 15.58 12.68 -18.81
C VAL A 62 14.06 12.77 -18.81
N GLN A 63 13.46 12.66 -17.63
CA GLN A 63 12.04 12.93 -17.47
C GLN A 63 11.85 14.44 -17.20
N LEU A 64 11.27 15.15 -18.15
CA LEU A 64 10.83 16.54 -18.01
C LEU A 64 9.31 16.52 -17.89
N ASP A 65 8.81 16.92 -16.73
CA ASP A 65 7.40 16.78 -16.35
C ASP A 65 6.93 15.31 -16.48
N CYS A 66 6.18 15.00 -17.53
CA CYS A 66 5.64 13.69 -17.85
C CYS A 66 6.26 13.05 -19.11
N GLN A 67 7.22 13.73 -19.74
CA GLN A 67 7.80 13.34 -21.03
C GLN A 67 9.23 12.82 -20.85
N ASN A 68 9.54 11.72 -21.54
CA ASN A 68 10.90 11.22 -21.66
C ASN A 68 11.58 11.91 -22.84
N CYS A 69 12.40 12.92 -22.54
CA CYS A 69 13.16 13.66 -23.54
C CYS A 69 14.54 13.05 -23.69
N THR A 70 14.97 12.86 -24.94
CA THR A 70 16.28 12.30 -25.25
C THR A 70 17.20 13.38 -25.77
N CYS A 71 18.46 13.39 -25.31
CA CYS A 71 19.48 14.25 -25.88
C CYS A 71 19.93 13.71 -27.24
N VAL A 72 19.61 14.44 -28.32
CA VAL A 72 19.98 14.07 -29.69
C VAL A 72 20.62 15.28 -30.35
N ASN A 73 21.85 15.12 -30.84
CA ASN A 73 22.56 16.15 -31.60
C ASN A 73 22.68 17.51 -30.87
N GLY A 74 22.83 17.51 -29.54
CA GLY A 74 22.93 18.74 -28.74
C GLY A 74 21.59 19.43 -28.43
N SER A 75 20.45 18.87 -28.87
CA SER A 75 19.11 19.37 -28.56
C SER A 75 18.26 18.30 -27.87
N LEU A 76 17.34 18.74 -27.01
CA LEU A 76 16.39 17.86 -26.34
C LEU A 76 15.24 17.55 -27.30
N VAL A 77 15.01 16.27 -27.58
CA VAL A 77 13.89 15.80 -28.39
C VAL A 77 12.90 15.11 -27.45
N CYS A 78 11.75 15.75 -27.27
CA CYS A 78 10.65 15.25 -26.45
C CYS A 78 9.48 14.78 -27.34
N PRO A 79 8.73 13.74 -26.96
CA PRO A 79 7.48 13.39 -27.62
C PRO A 79 6.50 14.57 -27.59
N HIS A 80 5.84 14.88 -28.70
CA HIS A 80 4.79 15.92 -28.79
C HIS A 80 3.47 15.52 -28.12
N GLN A 81 3.52 14.67 -27.09
CA GLN A 81 2.33 14.20 -26.39
C GLN A 81 2.03 15.11 -25.20
N GLY A 82 0.77 15.51 -25.01
CA GLY A 82 0.35 16.20 -23.80
C GLY A 82 0.54 15.33 -22.55
N CYS A 83 0.72 15.95 -21.39
CA CYS A 83 0.71 15.21 -20.13
C CYS A 83 -0.68 14.66 -19.81
N PRO A 84 -0.77 13.47 -19.22
CA PRO A 84 -2.04 12.93 -18.77
C PRO A 84 -2.66 13.83 -17.71
N VAL A 85 -3.99 13.95 -17.71
CA VAL A 85 -4.71 14.71 -16.68
C VAL A 85 -5.00 13.78 -15.51
N LEU A 86 -4.41 14.08 -14.36
CA LEU A 86 -4.58 13.30 -13.13
C LEU A 86 -5.72 13.89 -12.31
N GLY A 87 -6.67 13.04 -11.95
CA GLY A 87 -7.75 13.39 -11.04
C GLY A 87 -7.27 13.53 -9.59
N PRO A 88 -8.16 13.95 -8.67
CA PRO A 88 -7.84 13.99 -7.25
C PRO A 88 -7.60 12.59 -6.70
N TRP A 89 -6.74 12.49 -5.69
CA TRP A 89 -6.56 11.27 -4.92
C TRP A 89 -7.83 10.89 -4.15
N SER A 90 -8.13 9.59 -4.11
CA SER A 90 -9.10 9.03 -3.18
C SER A 90 -8.63 9.20 -1.74
N ALA A 91 -9.54 8.98 -0.79
CA ALA A 91 -9.15 8.71 0.59
C ALA A 91 -8.23 7.48 0.65
N TRP A 92 -7.39 7.44 1.69
CA TRP A 92 -6.61 6.26 2.01
C TRP A 92 -7.50 5.09 2.44
N SER A 93 -7.12 3.88 2.06
CA SER A 93 -7.70 2.66 2.59
C SER A 93 -7.43 2.54 4.10
N SER A 94 -8.18 1.66 4.76
CA SER A 94 -7.77 1.17 6.08
C SER A 94 -6.39 0.53 6.01
N CYS A 95 -5.62 0.64 7.09
CA CYS A 95 -4.31 -0.01 7.19
C CYS A 95 -4.46 -1.53 7.16
N SER A 96 -3.58 -2.23 6.43
CA SER A 96 -3.60 -3.70 6.34
C SER A 96 -3.35 -4.41 7.67
N ALA A 97 -2.69 -3.74 8.62
CA ALA A 97 -2.41 -4.26 9.95
C ALA A 97 -2.71 -3.18 11.01
N PRO A 98 -3.28 -3.55 12.18
CA PRO A 98 -3.55 -2.60 13.26
C PRO A 98 -2.29 -2.17 14.06
N CYS A 99 -1.20 -2.94 13.98
CA CYS A 99 0.12 -2.64 14.55
C CYS A 99 1.17 -3.52 13.85
N GLY A 100 2.44 -3.36 14.20
CA GLY A 100 3.55 -4.17 13.70
C GLY A 100 3.98 -3.83 12.27
N GLY A 101 3.47 -2.71 11.74
CA GLY A 101 3.65 -2.30 10.36
C GLY A 101 2.59 -2.90 9.43
N GLY A 102 1.90 -2.03 8.72
CA GLY A 102 0.99 -2.36 7.62
C GLY A 102 1.11 -1.35 6.50
N THR A 103 0.29 -1.53 5.46
CA THR A 103 0.25 -0.67 4.29
C THR A 103 -1.17 -0.16 4.09
N MET A 104 -1.30 1.11 3.76
CA MET A 104 -2.53 1.70 3.24
C MET A 104 -2.30 2.14 1.79
N GLU A 105 -3.37 2.11 1.01
CA GLU A 105 -3.34 2.37 -0.43
C GLU A 105 -4.37 3.43 -0.79
N ARG A 106 -4.08 4.24 -1.81
CA ARG A 106 -5.05 5.15 -2.41
C ARG A 106 -4.87 5.19 -3.92
N HIS A 107 -5.94 5.53 -4.62
CA HIS A 107 -5.99 5.54 -6.07
C HIS A 107 -6.48 6.90 -6.59
N ARG A 108 -6.13 7.24 -7.82
CA ARG A 108 -6.73 8.37 -8.53
C ARG A 108 -7.03 8.00 -9.98
N SER A 109 -7.98 8.70 -10.58
CA SER A 109 -8.23 8.59 -12.01
C SER A 109 -7.10 9.23 -12.80
N CYS A 110 -6.88 8.71 -14.00
CA CYS A 110 -6.02 9.31 -14.99
C CYS A 110 -6.74 9.29 -16.33
N GLU A 111 -6.98 10.47 -16.88
CA GLU A 111 -7.58 10.63 -18.19
C GLU A 111 -6.47 10.73 -19.24
N GLY A 112 -6.25 9.61 -19.94
CA GLY A 112 -5.45 9.56 -21.16
C GLY A 112 -6.32 9.85 -22.39
N GLY A 113 -5.78 10.59 -23.35
CA GLY A 113 -6.45 10.91 -24.62
C GLY A 113 -5.55 10.71 -25.84
N PRO A 114 -6.10 10.77 -27.06
CA PRO A 114 -5.30 10.72 -28.27
C PRO A 114 -4.27 11.87 -28.26
N GLY A 115 -2.99 11.52 -28.33
CA GLY A 115 -1.91 12.49 -28.22
C GLY A 115 -1.49 12.85 -26.79
N MET A 116 -1.93 12.12 -25.75
CA MET A 116 -1.36 12.22 -24.40
C MET A 116 -0.49 11.02 -24.07
N ALA A 117 0.51 11.21 -23.19
CA ALA A 117 1.33 10.12 -22.69
C ALA A 117 0.47 9.14 -21.86
N PRO A 118 0.78 7.83 -21.89
CA PRO A 118 0.04 6.85 -21.11
C PRO A 118 0.28 7.06 -19.61
N CYS A 119 -0.76 6.84 -18.81
CA CYS A 119 -0.69 6.86 -17.35
C CYS A 119 0.17 5.69 -16.86
N GLN A 120 1.14 5.96 -15.97
CA GLN A 120 1.87 4.89 -15.32
C GLN A 120 1.18 4.48 -14.01
N ALA A 121 1.40 3.26 -13.54
CA ALA A 121 0.82 2.78 -12.29
C ALA A 121 1.22 3.66 -11.09
N GLN A 122 2.48 4.13 -11.08
CA GLN A 122 2.99 5.08 -10.09
C GLN A 122 2.26 6.44 -10.10
N ASP A 123 1.62 6.78 -11.23
CA ASP A 123 0.79 7.97 -11.33
C ASP A 123 -0.62 7.72 -10.82
N THR A 124 -1.13 6.50 -10.75
CA THR A 124 -2.53 6.23 -10.36
C THR A 124 -2.67 5.58 -9.00
N GLU A 125 -1.60 5.04 -8.44
CA GLU A 125 -1.60 4.29 -7.18
C GLU A 125 -0.52 4.81 -6.24
N GLN A 126 -0.85 4.93 -4.96
CA GLN A 126 0.11 5.25 -3.93
C GLN A 126 -0.06 4.32 -2.74
N ARG A 127 1.07 3.91 -2.18
CA ARG A 127 1.16 3.08 -0.97
C ARG A 127 1.94 3.82 0.09
N GLN A 128 1.50 3.69 1.34
CA GLN A 128 2.18 4.27 2.49
C GLN A 128 2.15 3.30 3.67
N GLU A 129 3.26 3.25 4.41
CA GLU A 129 3.32 2.50 5.65
C GLU A 129 2.46 3.15 6.73
N CYS A 130 1.81 2.30 7.53
CA CYS A 130 0.96 2.71 8.63
C CYS A 130 1.13 1.75 9.81
N ASN A 131 0.74 2.20 10.99
CA ASN A 131 0.71 1.38 12.20
C ASN A 131 2.04 0.71 12.57
N LEU A 132 3.14 1.46 12.50
CA LEU A 132 4.50 0.97 12.76
C LEU A 132 4.78 0.63 14.24
N GLN A 133 3.89 1.02 15.16
CA GLN A 133 4.01 0.66 16.58
C GLN A 133 4.06 -0.86 16.77
N ALA A 134 4.91 -1.31 17.69
CA ALA A 134 4.96 -2.73 18.06
C ALA A 134 3.59 -3.21 18.54
N CYS A 135 3.25 -4.45 18.18
CA CYS A 135 2.02 -5.05 18.65
C CYS A 135 2.12 -5.45 20.13
N PRO A 136 1.01 -5.37 20.89
CA PRO A 136 0.97 -5.94 22.22
C PRO A 136 1.25 -7.44 22.16
N GLU A 137 2.06 -7.94 23.08
CA GLU A 137 2.31 -9.37 23.21
C GLU A 137 1.03 -10.08 23.66
N CYS A 138 0.53 -10.98 22.82
CA CYS A 138 -0.64 -11.77 23.16
C CYS A 138 -0.25 -12.98 24.02
N PRO A 139 -1.16 -13.44 24.92
CA PRO A 139 -0.95 -14.67 25.66
C PRO A 139 -0.71 -15.86 24.72
N PRO A 140 0.01 -16.91 25.18
CA PRO A 140 0.30 -18.08 24.36
C PRO A 140 -0.98 -18.70 23.80
N GLY A 141 -0.99 -18.95 22.49
CA GLY A 141 -2.15 -19.51 21.77
C GLY A 141 -3.14 -18.47 21.21
N GLN A 142 -2.99 -17.19 21.56
CA GLN A 142 -3.76 -16.09 20.98
C GLN A 142 -2.96 -15.36 19.91
N VAL A 143 -3.68 -14.78 18.96
CA VAL A 143 -3.12 -13.95 17.89
C VAL A 143 -3.73 -12.56 17.96
N LEU A 144 -2.99 -11.58 17.46
CA LEU A 144 -3.56 -10.26 17.29
C LEU A 144 -4.62 -10.30 16.19
N SER A 145 -5.83 -9.87 16.53
CA SER A 145 -6.96 -9.74 15.63
C SER A 145 -7.33 -8.26 15.49
N ALA A 146 -7.67 -7.86 14.26
CA ALA A 146 -8.28 -6.54 14.04
C ALA A 146 -9.67 -6.43 14.71
N CYS A 147 -10.33 -7.57 14.95
CA CYS A 147 -11.67 -7.67 15.54
C CYS A 147 -11.68 -8.59 16.77
N ALA A 148 -10.87 -8.29 17.78
CA ALA A 148 -10.84 -9.10 19.01
C ALA A 148 -12.15 -9.02 19.82
N THR A 149 -12.95 -7.98 19.59
CA THR A 149 -14.26 -7.79 20.23
C THR A 149 -15.41 -8.49 19.50
N SER A 150 -15.19 -9.14 18.35
CA SER A 150 -16.27 -9.80 17.61
C SER A 150 -16.89 -10.96 18.39
N CYS A 151 -18.21 -11.00 18.49
CA CYS A 151 -18.93 -12.11 19.12
C CYS A 151 -19.15 -13.27 18.14
N PRO A 152 -19.08 -14.54 18.62
CA PRO A 152 -18.65 -14.98 19.95
C PRO A 152 -17.11 -15.02 20.08
N ARG A 153 -16.59 -14.70 21.27
CA ARG A 153 -15.14 -14.73 21.57
C ARG A 153 -14.77 -15.65 22.75
N LEU A 154 -15.74 -15.99 23.59
CA LEU A 154 -15.59 -16.86 24.76
C LEU A 154 -16.53 -18.05 24.62
N CYS A 155 -16.16 -19.21 25.16
CA CYS A 155 -17.09 -20.36 25.19
C CYS A 155 -18.37 -20.05 25.99
N TRP A 156 -18.28 -19.21 27.03
CA TRP A 156 -19.45 -18.75 27.77
C TRP A 156 -20.50 -18.05 26.87
N HIS A 157 -20.09 -17.41 25.78
CA HIS A 157 -21.02 -16.74 24.86
C HIS A 157 -21.90 -17.69 24.05
N LEU A 158 -21.57 -18.99 24.03
CA LEU A 158 -22.43 -20.00 23.42
C LEU A 158 -23.56 -20.45 24.35
N GLN A 159 -23.45 -20.16 25.65
CA GLN A 159 -24.39 -20.66 26.64
C GLN A 159 -25.76 -19.95 26.54
N PRO A 160 -26.86 -20.64 26.90
CA PRO A 160 -28.20 -20.07 26.88
C PRO A 160 -28.33 -18.84 27.79
N GLY A 161 -28.74 -17.73 27.18
CA GLY A 161 -28.92 -16.45 27.88
C GLY A 161 -27.62 -15.67 28.10
N ALA A 162 -26.49 -16.11 27.55
CA ALA A 162 -25.29 -15.28 27.48
C ALA A 162 -25.52 -14.10 26.53
N ILE A 163 -25.21 -12.89 27.00
CA ILE A 163 -25.28 -11.68 26.19
C ILE A 163 -23.87 -11.38 25.70
N CYS A 164 -23.71 -11.33 24.37
CA CYS A 164 -22.53 -10.77 23.73
C CYS A 164 -23.01 -9.73 22.72
N VAL A 165 -22.74 -8.46 23.00
CA VAL A 165 -23.15 -7.35 22.14
C VAL A 165 -22.08 -7.16 21.07
N GLN A 166 -22.49 -7.06 19.80
CA GLN A 166 -21.59 -6.74 18.70
C GLN A 166 -21.21 -5.26 18.76
N GLU A 167 -20.14 -4.97 19.49
CA GLU A 167 -19.47 -3.68 19.51
C GLU A 167 -18.68 -3.45 18.21
N PRO A 168 -18.35 -2.19 17.85
CA PRO A 168 -17.44 -1.93 16.74
C PRO A 168 -16.16 -2.74 16.92
N CYS A 169 -15.72 -3.36 15.82
CA CYS A 169 -14.55 -4.21 15.78
C CYS A 169 -13.32 -3.42 16.25
N GLN A 170 -12.77 -3.81 17.40
CA GLN A 170 -11.59 -3.21 18.00
C GLN A 170 -10.40 -4.18 17.94
N PRO A 171 -9.20 -3.67 17.63
CA PRO A 171 -7.98 -4.47 17.64
C PRO A 171 -7.65 -5.00 19.04
N GLY A 172 -7.16 -6.24 19.12
CA GLY A 172 -6.72 -6.84 20.38
C GLY A 172 -6.28 -8.29 20.21
N CYS A 173 -6.10 -9.01 21.32
CA CYS A 173 -5.79 -10.43 21.28
C CYS A 173 -7.06 -11.28 21.22
N GLY A 174 -7.06 -12.26 20.32
CA GLY A 174 -8.16 -13.20 20.15
C GLY A 174 -7.66 -14.58 19.73
N CYS A 175 -8.56 -15.55 19.72
CA CYS A 175 -8.22 -16.90 19.29
C CYS A 175 -8.18 -17.01 17.76
N PRO A 176 -7.21 -17.76 17.20
CA PRO A 176 -7.07 -17.89 15.75
C PRO A 176 -8.22 -18.71 15.14
N GLY A 177 -8.59 -18.42 13.89
CA GLY A 177 -9.48 -19.27 13.11
C GLY A 177 -10.89 -19.47 13.68
N GLY A 178 -11.46 -18.45 14.33
CA GLY A 178 -12.82 -18.52 14.90
C GLY A 178 -12.95 -19.41 16.13
N GLN A 179 -11.84 -19.80 16.74
CA GLN A 179 -11.82 -20.49 18.03
C GLN A 179 -12.30 -19.54 19.14
N LEU A 180 -12.71 -20.13 20.27
CA LEU A 180 -13.20 -19.41 21.43
C LEU A 180 -12.26 -19.60 22.60
N LEU A 181 -12.12 -18.55 23.40
CA LEU A 181 -11.29 -18.58 24.60
C LEU A 181 -12.08 -19.20 25.75
N HIS A 182 -11.48 -20.18 26.41
CA HIS A 182 -11.99 -20.77 27.64
C HIS A 182 -10.81 -21.06 28.58
N ASN A 183 -10.86 -20.51 29.79
CA ASN A 183 -9.83 -20.67 30.82
C ASN A 183 -8.38 -20.47 30.33
N GLY A 184 -8.17 -19.51 29.42
CA GLY A 184 -6.85 -19.18 28.87
C GLY A 184 -6.42 -19.99 27.64
N THR A 185 -7.15 -21.02 27.25
CA THR A 185 -6.87 -21.81 26.05
C THR A 185 -7.85 -21.49 24.92
N CYS A 186 -7.33 -21.46 23.70
CA CYS A 186 -8.14 -21.35 22.49
C CYS A 186 -8.59 -22.74 22.05
N MET A 187 -9.90 -22.89 21.85
CA MET A 187 -10.51 -24.16 21.52
C MET A 187 -11.63 -23.98 20.50
N PRO A 188 -11.85 -24.98 19.62
CA PRO A 188 -12.92 -24.90 18.64
C PRO A 188 -14.29 -24.86 19.34
N PRO A 189 -15.32 -24.25 18.71
CA PRO A 189 -16.66 -24.14 19.30
C PRO A 189 -17.21 -25.49 19.82
N THR A 190 -16.96 -26.59 19.10
CA THR A 190 -17.42 -27.94 19.47
C THR A 190 -16.79 -28.49 20.74
N ALA A 191 -15.63 -27.98 21.16
CA ALA A 191 -14.96 -28.39 22.38
C ALA A 191 -15.39 -27.57 23.60
N CYS A 192 -16.21 -26.51 23.43
CA CYS A 192 -16.66 -25.69 24.54
C CYS A 192 -17.47 -26.50 25.57
N PRO A 193 -17.19 -26.34 26.88
CA PRO A 193 -17.97 -27.00 27.91
C PRO A 193 -19.35 -26.37 28.03
N CYS A 194 -20.33 -27.20 28.36
CA CYS A 194 -21.70 -26.78 28.61
C CYS A 194 -21.91 -26.54 30.10
N THR A 195 -22.96 -25.81 30.49
CA THR A 195 -23.39 -25.74 31.89
C THR A 195 -24.65 -26.54 32.11
N GLN A 196 -24.90 -27.00 33.34
CA GLN A 196 -26.16 -27.68 33.66
C GLN A 196 -27.37 -26.77 33.49
N ARG A 197 -27.18 -25.45 33.46
CA ARG A 197 -28.20 -24.46 33.07
C ARG A 197 -28.77 -24.70 31.66
N SER A 198 -27.99 -25.26 30.74
CA SER A 198 -28.45 -25.61 29.38
C SER A 198 -29.40 -26.81 29.34
N LEU A 199 -29.58 -27.52 30.45
CA LEU A 199 -30.48 -28.68 30.50
C LEU A 199 -31.95 -28.25 30.59
N PRO A 200 -32.90 -29.02 30.03
CA PRO A 200 -34.34 -28.78 30.16
C PRO A 200 -34.84 -28.67 31.62
N TRP A 201 -34.07 -29.24 32.53
CA TRP A 201 -34.30 -29.36 33.96
C TRP A 201 -33.30 -28.54 34.78
N GLY A 202 -32.40 -27.81 34.12
CA GLY A 202 -31.37 -27.02 34.77
C GLY A 202 -31.96 -26.02 35.76
N LEU A 203 -33.13 -25.45 35.47
CA LEU A 203 -33.83 -24.52 36.36
C LEU A 203 -34.33 -25.15 37.67
N THR A 204 -34.39 -26.48 37.77
CA THR A 204 -34.77 -27.20 39.00
C THR A 204 -33.58 -27.47 39.92
N LEU A 205 -32.36 -27.23 39.45
CA LEU A 205 -31.13 -27.42 40.21
C LEU A 205 -30.81 -26.19 41.06
N THR A 206 -29.99 -26.37 42.09
CA THR A 206 -29.42 -25.25 42.84
C THR A 206 -28.53 -24.38 41.96
N LEU A 207 -28.26 -23.15 42.38
CA LEU A 207 -27.47 -22.20 41.59
C LEU A 207 -26.02 -22.69 41.38
N GLU A 208 -25.46 -23.42 42.35
CA GLU A 208 -24.14 -24.05 42.26
C GLU A 208 -24.13 -25.19 41.25
N GLU A 209 -25.14 -26.08 41.29
CA GLU A 209 -25.28 -27.16 40.33
C GLU A 209 -25.49 -26.63 38.90
N GLN A 210 -26.27 -25.55 38.73
CA GLN A 210 -26.46 -24.91 37.43
C GLN A 210 -25.17 -24.38 36.81
N ALA A 211 -24.24 -23.88 37.64
CA ALA A 211 -22.96 -23.33 37.21
C ALA A 211 -21.91 -24.42 36.92
N GLN A 212 -22.19 -25.68 37.26
CA GLN A 212 -21.26 -26.78 37.03
C GLN A 212 -21.02 -27.00 35.53
N GLU A 213 -19.75 -26.98 35.14
CA GLU A 213 -19.33 -27.25 33.77
C GLU A 213 -19.35 -28.74 33.45
N LEU A 214 -19.85 -29.06 32.26
CA LEU A 214 -19.92 -30.37 31.66
C LEU A 214 -18.93 -30.43 30.49
N PRO A 215 -17.99 -31.38 30.47
CA PRO A 215 -17.10 -31.59 29.34
C PRO A 215 -17.87 -31.82 28.03
N PRO A 216 -17.31 -31.44 26.87
CA PRO A 216 -17.90 -31.76 25.58
C PRO A 216 -18.08 -33.28 25.44
N GLY A 217 -19.20 -33.70 24.85
CA GLY A 217 -19.58 -35.11 24.69
C GLY A 217 -20.21 -35.76 25.93
N THR A 218 -20.31 -35.05 27.07
CA THR A 218 -20.99 -35.58 28.25
C THR A 218 -22.44 -35.89 27.94
N VAL A 219 -22.88 -37.11 28.30
CA VAL A 219 -24.24 -37.58 28.08
C VAL A 219 -24.97 -37.64 29.42
N LEU A 220 -26.09 -36.91 29.52
CA LEU A 220 -26.97 -36.93 30.68
C LEU A 220 -28.34 -37.50 30.30
N THR A 221 -28.87 -38.38 31.14
CA THR A 221 -30.19 -38.99 30.92
C THR A 221 -31.09 -38.79 32.13
N ARG A 222 -32.28 -38.19 31.97
CA ARG A 222 -33.33 -38.15 33.00
C ARG A 222 -34.73 -38.22 32.39
N ASN A 223 -35.61 -39.02 33.00
CA ASN A 223 -37.01 -39.18 32.62
C ASN A 223 -37.20 -39.30 31.09
N CYS A 224 -36.51 -40.28 30.49
CA CYS A 224 -36.49 -40.57 29.04
C CYS A 224 -35.84 -39.51 28.13
N THR A 225 -35.33 -38.40 28.66
CA THR A 225 -34.61 -37.38 27.89
C THR A 225 -33.11 -37.66 27.94
N ARG A 226 -32.45 -37.73 26.78
CA ARG A 226 -30.99 -37.87 26.64
C ARG A 226 -30.41 -36.58 26.05
N CYS A 227 -29.54 -35.92 26.79
CA CYS A 227 -28.84 -34.70 26.38
C CYS A 227 -27.36 -35.00 26.17
N VAL A 228 -26.74 -34.37 25.17
CA VAL A 228 -25.30 -34.45 24.92
C VAL A 228 -24.75 -33.03 24.90
N CYS A 229 -23.68 -32.79 25.65
CA CYS A 229 -22.97 -31.52 25.60
C CYS A 229 -22.25 -31.35 24.27
N HIS A 230 -22.62 -30.35 23.48
CA HIS A 230 -22.01 -30.07 22.18
C HIS A 230 -22.12 -28.59 21.84
N GLY A 231 -20.99 -27.88 21.92
CA GLY A 231 -20.93 -26.48 21.46
C GLY A 231 -21.37 -25.43 22.48
N GLY A 232 -21.07 -25.63 23.78
CA GLY A 232 -21.48 -24.72 24.86
C GLY A 232 -22.96 -24.82 25.23
#